data_AF-A0A7J8TKS4-F1
#
_entry.id   AF-A0A7J8TKS4-F1
#
_cell.length_a   1.000
_cell.length_b   1.000
_cell.length_c   1.000
_cell.angle_alpha   90.00
_cell.angle_beta   90.00
_cell.angle_gamma   90.00
#
_symmetry.space_group_name_H-M   'P 1'
#
loop_
_entity.id
_entity.type
_entity.pdbx_description
1 polymer ?
#
loop_
_entity_poly.entity_id
_entity_poly.type
_entity_poly.pdbx_seq_one_letter_code
_entity_poly.pdbx_strand_id
1 'polypeptide(L)'
;MESRSRMVFSKLLTDTDIKKRLAIPSKTLSDLPNFNGSNGVRINIMYGTKIWPIDCTARRTGYKKPVFSGRLWRAFIMSNELK
;
A
#
# COMPACT_ATOMS: atom_id res chain seq x y z
N MET A 1 5.09 24.68 10.56
CA MET A 1 4.11 23.66 10.98
C MET A 1 4.78 22.30 10.84
N GLU A 2 5.15 21.65 11.94
CA GLU A 2 5.62 20.27 11.88
C GLU A 2 4.46 19.36 11.46
N SER A 3 4.66 18.63 10.38
CA SER A 3 3.80 17.50 10.04
C SER A 3 3.95 16.46 11.14
N ARG A 4 2.90 16.28 11.95
CA ARG A 4 2.85 15.14 12.89
C ARG A 4 2.68 13.87 12.09
N SER A 5 3.77 13.13 11.90
CA SER A 5 3.73 11.79 11.31
C SER A 5 2.94 10.86 12.24
N ARG A 6 1.80 10.36 11.76
CA ARG A 6 0.98 9.35 12.44
C ARG A 6 1.29 7.98 11.86
N MET A 7 1.59 7.02 12.71
CA MET A 7 1.66 5.61 12.29
C MET A 7 0.26 5.12 11.93
N VAL A 8 0.10 4.66 10.68
CA VAL A 8 -1.18 4.16 10.16
C VAL A 8 -1.33 2.67 10.47
N PHE A 9 -0.29 1.86 10.20
CA PHE A 9 -0.17 0.47 10.64
C PHE A 9 1.29 0.01 10.60
N SER A 10 1.58 -1.11 11.26
CA SER A 10 2.82 -1.86 11.11
C SER A 10 2.48 -3.33 10.84
N LYS A 11 3.37 -4.01 10.12
CA LYS A 11 3.19 -5.43 9.76
C LYS A 11 4.53 -6.08 9.46
N LEU A 12 4.71 -7.31 9.95
CA LEU A 12 5.77 -8.21 9.48
C LEU A 12 5.34 -8.79 8.13
N LEU A 13 6.20 -8.65 7.12
CA LEU A 13 5.91 -9.15 5.78
C LEU A 13 5.91 -10.68 5.77
N THR A 14 4.90 -11.24 5.11
CA THR A 14 4.84 -12.67 4.83
C THR A 14 5.32 -12.95 3.41
N ASP A 15 5.62 -14.21 3.11
CA ASP A 15 5.86 -14.71 1.75
C ASP A 15 4.79 -14.25 0.75
N THR A 16 3.52 -14.19 1.17
CA THR A 16 2.44 -13.69 0.31
C THR A 16 2.54 -12.19 0.09
N ASP A 17 2.94 -11.42 1.10
CA ASP A 17 3.11 -9.97 0.95
C ASP A 17 4.22 -9.67 -0.05
N ILE A 18 5.35 -10.35 0.08
CA ILE A 18 6.54 -10.18 -0.77
C ILE A 18 6.25 -10.66 -2.21
N LYS A 19 5.74 -11.88 -2.36
CA LYS A 19 5.61 -12.53 -3.68
C LYS A 19 4.35 -12.11 -4.44
N LYS A 20 3.29 -11.65 -3.75
CA LYS A 20 1.97 -11.39 -4.37
C LYS A 20 1.46 -9.98 -4.10
N ARG A 21 1.12 -9.67 -2.85
CA ARG A 21 0.43 -8.41 -2.49
C ARG A 21 0.47 -8.16 -0.99
N LEU A 22 0.69 -6.91 -0.60
CA LEU A 22 0.50 -6.48 0.78
C LEU A 22 -0.97 -6.18 1.05
N ALA A 23 -1.58 -6.93 1.98
CA ALA A 23 -2.92 -6.60 2.46
C ALA A 23 -2.87 -5.44 3.44
N ILE A 24 -3.62 -4.37 3.16
CA ILE A 24 -3.72 -3.20 4.01
C ILE A 24 -4.89 -3.39 4.99
N PRO A 25 -4.71 -3.15 6.30
CA PRO A 25 -5.80 -3.27 7.26
C PRO A 25 -6.93 -2.32 6.90
N SER A 26 -8.14 -2.83 6.75
CA SER A 26 -9.28 -2.01 6.33
C SER A 26 -9.68 -0.92 7.32
N LYS A 27 -9.23 -0.99 8.59
CA LYS A 27 -9.38 0.10 9.57
C LYS A 27 -8.61 1.36 9.16
N THR A 28 -7.61 1.24 8.30
CA THR A 28 -6.79 2.36 7.80
C THR A 28 -7.29 2.89 6.45
N LEU A 29 -8.47 2.45 5.98
CA LEU A 29 -9.01 2.87 4.69
C LEU A 29 -9.30 4.38 4.66
N SER A 30 -9.70 4.97 5.80
CA SER A 30 -9.90 6.41 5.94
C SER A 30 -8.62 7.23 5.79
N ASP A 31 -7.46 6.60 5.99
CA ASP A 31 -6.14 7.23 5.85
C ASP A 31 -5.58 7.09 4.43
N LEU A 32 -6.25 6.35 3.55
CA LEU A 32 -5.87 6.19 2.14
C LEU A 32 -6.60 7.21 1.25
N PRO A 33 -6.00 7.59 0.09
CA PRO A 33 -6.68 8.43 -0.88
C PRO A 33 -8.01 7.82 -1.32
N ASN A 34 -9.01 8.67 -1.58
CA ASN A 34 -10.28 8.23 -2.09
C ASN A 34 -10.09 7.60 -3.48
N PHE A 35 -10.76 6.47 -3.70
CA PHE A 35 -10.72 5.73 -4.96
C PHE A 35 -11.65 6.36 -6.01
N ASN A 36 -12.48 7.36 -5.65
CA ASN A 36 -13.35 8.13 -6.54
C ASN A 36 -14.22 7.23 -7.46
N GLY A 37 -14.78 6.15 -6.92
CA GLY A 37 -15.60 5.19 -7.67
C GLY A 37 -14.80 4.20 -8.54
N SER A 38 -13.49 4.38 -8.66
CA SER A 38 -12.59 3.42 -9.29
C SER A 38 -12.25 2.24 -8.35
N ASN A 39 -11.57 1.23 -8.89
CA ASN A 39 -11.14 0.06 -8.13
C ASN A 39 -9.69 0.15 -7.66
N GLY A 40 -9.01 1.24 -7.98
CA GLY A 40 -7.63 1.45 -7.58
C GLY A 40 -7.14 2.88 -7.83
N VAL A 41 -6.21 3.30 -7.00
CA VAL A 41 -5.55 4.60 -7.07
C VAL A 41 -4.03 4.37 -6.99
N ARG A 42 -3.28 5.16 -7.76
CA ARG A 42 -1.82 5.19 -7.65
C ARG A 42 -1.43 6.18 -6.57
N ILE A 43 -0.66 5.71 -5.59
CA ILE A 43 -0.16 6.52 -4.48
C ILE A 43 1.36 6.58 -4.53
N ASN A 44 1.92 7.68 -4.07
CA ASN A 44 3.36 7.82 -3.91
C ASN A 44 3.72 7.61 -2.45
N ILE A 45 4.55 6.60 -2.17
CA ILE A 45 5.08 6.35 -0.82
C ILE A 45 6.55 6.76 -0.78
N MET A 46 6.98 7.34 0.34
CA MET A 46 8.38 7.65 0.59
C MET A 46 9.01 6.50 1.39
N TYR A 47 10.16 6.01 0.93
CA TYR A 47 10.97 5.03 1.65
C TYR A 47 12.44 5.43 1.57
N GLY A 48 13.04 5.71 2.74
CA GLY A 48 14.31 6.43 2.81
C GLY A 48 14.18 7.79 2.14
N THR A 49 15.00 8.04 1.11
CA THR A 49 14.99 9.28 0.32
C THR A 49 14.28 9.13 -1.03
N LYS A 50 13.75 7.95 -1.35
CA LYS A 50 13.13 7.65 -2.65
C LYS A 50 11.61 7.66 -2.57
N ILE A 51 10.99 8.15 -3.64
CA ILE A 51 9.53 8.10 -3.83
C ILE A 51 9.20 6.92 -4.75
N TRP A 52 8.25 6.10 -4.33
CA TRP A 52 7.81 4.91 -5.04
C TRP A 52 6.32 5.03 -5.40
N PRO A 53 5.96 4.98 -6.69
CA PRO A 53 4.57 4.84 -7.08
C PRO A 53 4.11 3.41 -6.76
N ILE A 54 2.94 3.27 -6.13
CA ILE A 54 2.33 1.99 -5.80
C ILE A 54 0.86 2.01 -6.19
N ASP A 55 0.40 0.93 -6.82
CA ASP A 55 -1.01 0.75 -7.09
C ASP A 55 -1.71 0.18 -5.85
N CYS A 56 -2.57 0.99 -5.25
CA CYS A 56 -3.47 0.59 -4.18
C CYS A 56 -4.82 0.24 -4.80
N THR A 57 -5.25 -1.02 -4.68
CA THR A 57 -6.51 -1.50 -5.26
C THR A 57 -7.42 -2.06 -4.17
N ALA A 58 -8.73 -1.92 -4.33
CA ALA A 58 -9.72 -2.49 -3.42
C ALA A 58 -10.66 -3.43 -4.17
N ARG A 59 -11.25 -4.39 -3.46
CA ARG A 59 -12.23 -5.31 -4.02
C ARG A 59 -13.47 -4.53 -4.53
N ARG A 60 -13.97 -4.94 -5.70
CA ARG A 60 -15.23 -4.44 -6.30
C ARG A 60 -16.46 -4.81 -5.48
N THR A 61 -16.46 -6.00 -4.90
CA THR A 61 -17.62 -6.59 -4.21
C THR A 61 -17.24 -7.06 -2.81
N GLY A 62 -18.23 -7.02 -1.91
CA GLY A 62 -18.04 -7.38 -0.49
C GLY A 62 -17.21 -6.35 0.28
N TYR A 63 -16.53 -6.83 1.33
CA TYR A 63 -15.73 -5.97 2.20
C TYR A 63 -14.58 -5.29 1.44
N LYS A 64 -14.51 -3.96 1.53
CA LYS A 64 -13.42 -3.16 0.95
C LYS A 64 -12.10 -3.52 1.64
N LYS A 65 -11.33 -4.37 0.97
CA LYS A 65 -9.99 -4.79 1.41
C LYS A 65 -8.93 -4.21 0.45
N PRO A 66 -8.29 -3.10 0.83
CA PRO A 66 -7.22 -2.51 0.03
C PRO A 66 -5.98 -3.41 0.02
N VAL A 67 -5.28 -3.43 -1.10
CA VAL A 67 -4.01 -4.15 -1.28
C VAL A 67 -3.03 -3.34 -2.12
N PHE A 68 -1.74 -3.41 -1.80
CA PHE A 68 -0.66 -3.03 -2.71
C PHE A 68 -0.26 -4.27 -3.51
N SER A 69 -0.27 -4.18 -4.83
CA SER A 69 -0.03 -5.35 -5.68
C SER A 69 0.53 -4.98 -7.05
N GLY A 70 0.76 -5.98 -7.88
CA GLY A 70 1.23 -5.79 -9.26
C GLY A 70 2.71 -5.47 -9.36
N ARG A 71 3.11 -4.96 -10.54
CA ARG A 71 4.52 -4.76 -10.90
C ARG A 71 5.21 -3.74 -10.01
N LEU A 72 4.51 -2.66 -9.65
CA LEU A 72 5.06 -1.58 -8.83
C LEU A 72 5.35 -2.02 -7.40
N TRP A 73 4.45 -2.79 -6.78
CA TRP A 73 4.69 -3.37 -5.47
C TRP A 73 5.89 -4.32 -5.46
N ARG A 74 5.99 -5.21 -6.46
CA ARG A 74 7.13 -6.14 -6.56
C ARG A 74 8.44 -5.40 -6.81
N ALA A 75 8.44 -4.36 -7.64
CA ALA A 75 9.61 -3.52 -7.88
C ALA A 75 10.08 -2.83 -6.59
N PHE A 76 9.14 -2.31 -5.79
CA PHE A 76 9.43 -1.74 -4.48
C PHE A 76 10.08 -2.75 -3.54
N ILE A 77 9.51 -3.95 -3.40
CA ILE A 77 10.06 -5.00 -2.52
C ILE A 77 11.48 -5.39 -2.94
N MET A 78 11.68 -5.68 -4.23
CA MET A 78 12.98 -6.15 -4.74
C MET A 78 14.06 -5.08 -4.65
N SER A 79 13.74 -3.83 -4.97
CA SER A 79 14.73 -2.74 -5.01
C SER A 79 15.14 -2.25 -3.62
N ASN A 80 14.33 -2.55 -2.60
CA ASN A 80 14.62 -2.21 -1.20
C ASN A 80 14.98 -3.45 -0.37
N GLU A 81 15.19 -4.60 -1.01
CA GLU A 81 15.62 -5.87 -0.40
C GLU A 81 14.77 -6.30 0.82
N LEU A 82 13.46 -6.01 0.77
CA LEU A 82 12.54 -6.31 1.86
C LEU A 82 12.24 -7.81 1.92
N LYS A 83 12.34 -8.39 3.13
CA LYS A 83 12.17 -9.82 3.43
C LYS A 83 11.19 -10.05 4.57
#